data_AF-A0A9D8EM50-F1
#
_entry.id   AF-A0A9D8EM50-F1
#
_cell.length_a   1.000
_cell.length_b   1.000
_cell.length_c   1.000
_cell.angle_alpha   90.00
_cell.angle_beta   90.00
_cell.angle_gamma   90.00
#
_symmetry.space_group_name_H-M   'P 1'
#
loop_
_entity.id
_entity.type
_entity.pdbx_description
1 polymer ?
#
loop_
_entity_poly.entity_id
_entity_poly.type
_entity_poly.pdbx_seq_one_letter_code
_entity_poly.pdbx_strand_id
1 'polypeptide(L)'
;MNIEENKSYLEKRGISSEVAKEWNLEDIPEKKIVKINYPHKDGSYNFCQYRYYGNNLILLSNFFPKDLEITKKKSILYGLQKYDTDDIKYLGEPSLLMEGALNTISATLMGYQALGMPGQTFKLGEDDYNYFPINSKVIILYDAIDFALERAKEIREKRKDLKIFIAQYENDMDANNYLVQSRKEDFDRIIRDAKSYDEIISTTENNQVKRYEVGSIEVPKDDFITYYCDEYACKSTDAPRKYQELMALAVISVVLNRKVYLPYSVNNLYPNLFVVLIGKSTIMRKSVSLNLARNLIFNFNKEFIFPHDFTQEGFFEHLKEFSKGIIIWGEFAGFLQKSTKPYMAGTKEFLTDAFDCPIYLNKKLAGKKIF
;
A
#
# COMPACT_ATOMS: atom_id res chain seq x y z
N MET A 1 40.40 5.51 -6.18
CA MET A 1 39.67 4.54 -7.01
C MET A 1 38.70 3.82 -6.08
N ASN A 2 37.40 4.14 -6.16
CA ASN A 2 36.40 3.58 -5.24
C ASN A 2 36.20 2.10 -5.55
N ILE A 3 36.51 1.24 -4.58
CA ILE A 3 36.42 -0.23 -4.68
C ILE A 3 34.96 -0.68 -4.95
N GLU A 4 33.96 0.19 -4.73
CA GLU A 4 32.54 -0.11 -4.97
C GLU A 4 32.10 -0.06 -6.45
N GLU A 5 32.83 0.62 -7.34
CA GLU A 5 32.38 0.79 -8.74
C GLU A 5 32.54 -0.49 -9.59
N ASN A 6 33.38 -1.44 -9.17
CA ASN A 6 33.67 -2.67 -9.92
C ASN A 6 32.87 -3.90 -9.47
N LYS A 7 31.98 -3.79 -8.48
CA LYS A 7 31.17 -4.94 -8.03
C LYS A 7 30.00 -5.23 -8.98
N SER A 8 29.77 -6.50 -9.26
CA SER A 8 28.59 -6.98 -10.01
C SER A 8 27.29 -6.64 -9.27
N TYR A 9 26.14 -6.73 -9.95
CA TYR A 9 24.85 -6.43 -9.30
C TYR A 9 24.57 -7.40 -8.14
N LEU A 10 24.91 -8.67 -8.32
CA LEU A 10 24.75 -9.69 -7.27
C LEU A 10 25.71 -9.45 -6.09
N GLU A 11 26.94 -9.02 -6.34
CA GLU A 11 27.89 -8.70 -5.26
C GLU A 11 27.43 -7.50 -4.43
N LYS A 12 26.80 -6.49 -5.06
CA LYS A 12 26.18 -5.36 -4.34
C LYS A 12 25.01 -5.81 -3.45
N ARG A 13 24.39 -6.95 -3.78
CA ARG A 13 23.35 -7.63 -3.00
C ARG A 13 23.94 -8.61 -1.97
N GLY A 14 25.26 -8.65 -1.78
CA GLY A 14 25.89 -9.60 -0.85
C GLY A 14 25.89 -11.05 -1.33
N ILE A 15 25.69 -11.29 -2.63
CA ILE A 15 25.70 -12.62 -3.25
C ILE A 15 27.01 -12.76 -4.02
N SER A 16 27.90 -13.64 -3.55
CA SER A 16 29.16 -13.93 -4.25
C SER A 16 28.93 -14.69 -5.55
N SER A 17 29.94 -14.73 -6.43
CA SER A 17 29.88 -15.52 -7.66
C SER A 17 29.69 -17.02 -7.40
N GLU A 18 30.26 -17.53 -6.31
CA GLU A 18 30.08 -18.91 -5.86
C GLU A 18 28.62 -19.18 -5.49
N VAL A 19 28.03 -18.31 -4.64
CA VAL A 19 26.61 -18.40 -4.27
C VAL A 19 25.71 -18.25 -5.49
N ALA A 20 25.99 -17.29 -6.38
CA ALA A 20 25.24 -17.10 -7.60
C ALA A 20 25.20 -18.38 -8.45
N LYS A 21 26.36 -19.02 -8.65
CA LYS A 21 26.46 -20.30 -9.37
C LYS A 21 25.71 -21.41 -8.65
N GLU A 22 25.88 -21.53 -7.33
CA GLU A 22 25.21 -22.52 -6.50
C GLU A 22 23.67 -22.40 -6.57
N TRP A 23 23.18 -21.18 -6.76
CA TRP A 23 21.76 -20.86 -6.82
C TRP A 23 21.21 -20.74 -8.26
N ASN A 24 22.00 -21.06 -9.29
CA ASN A 24 21.62 -20.93 -10.70
C ASN A 24 21.22 -19.51 -11.14
N LEU A 25 21.90 -18.51 -10.56
CA LEU A 25 21.84 -17.13 -10.99
C LEU A 25 22.91 -16.84 -12.05
N GLU A 26 22.52 -16.11 -13.09
CA GLU A 26 23.42 -15.62 -14.12
C GLU A 26 23.26 -14.09 -14.23
N ASP A 27 24.27 -13.34 -13.80
CA ASP A 27 24.33 -11.89 -14.01
C ASP A 27 24.83 -11.61 -15.44
N ILE A 28 24.12 -10.77 -16.18
CA ILE A 28 24.43 -10.36 -17.55
C ILE A 28 24.60 -8.83 -17.54
N PRO A 29 25.77 -8.32 -17.12
CA PRO A 29 25.98 -6.90 -16.86
C PRO A 29 25.78 -6.01 -18.08
N GLU A 30 26.11 -6.51 -19.27
CA GLU A 30 25.96 -5.77 -20.54
C GLU A 30 24.50 -5.43 -20.82
N LYS A 31 23.56 -6.26 -20.33
CA LYS A 31 22.12 -6.06 -20.47
C LYS A 31 21.47 -5.51 -19.19
N LYS A 32 22.22 -5.42 -18.09
CA LYS A 32 21.70 -5.10 -16.75
C LYS A 32 20.57 -6.04 -16.32
N ILE A 33 20.75 -7.33 -16.55
CA ILE A 33 19.76 -8.37 -16.27
C ILE A 33 20.40 -9.44 -15.39
N VAL A 34 19.67 -9.89 -14.37
CA VAL A 34 19.93 -11.16 -13.71
C VAL A 34 18.93 -12.18 -14.22
N LYS A 35 19.43 -13.29 -14.77
CA LYS A 35 18.63 -14.45 -15.09
C LYS A 35 18.59 -15.37 -13.86
N ILE A 36 17.37 -15.75 -13.46
CA ILE A 36 17.07 -16.54 -12.29
C ILE A 36 16.40 -17.81 -12.79
N ASN A 37 17.12 -18.94 -12.72
CA ASN A 37 16.56 -20.22 -13.12
C ASN A 37 15.94 -20.90 -11.91
N TYR A 38 14.72 -21.43 -12.05
CA TYR A 38 14.03 -22.16 -11.00
C TYR A 38 14.17 -23.65 -11.31
N PRO A 39 15.19 -24.31 -10.76
CA PRO A 39 15.40 -25.73 -10.98
C PRO A 39 14.32 -26.54 -10.26
N HIS A 40 13.88 -27.59 -10.94
CA HIS A 40 13.15 -28.68 -10.34
C HIS A 40 14.10 -29.68 -9.67
N LYS A 41 13.54 -30.62 -8.90
CA LYS A 41 14.27 -31.70 -8.22
C LYS A 41 15.21 -32.49 -9.14
N ASP A 42 14.76 -32.78 -10.35
CA ASP A 42 15.49 -33.57 -11.35
C ASP A 42 16.58 -32.74 -12.07
N GLY A 43 16.85 -31.51 -11.62
CA GLY A 43 17.80 -30.59 -12.23
C GLY A 43 17.29 -29.94 -13.51
N SER A 44 16.07 -30.25 -13.97
CA SER A 44 15.46 -29.58 -15.12
C SER A 44 14.94 -28.19 -14.73
N TYR A 45 14.93 -27.26 -15.67
CA TYR A 45 14.38 -25.92 -15.47
C TYR A 45 12.97 -25.83 -16.04
N ASN A 46 12.03 -25.35 -15.23
CA ASN A 46 10.63 -25.17 -15.68
C ASN A 46 10.23 -23.72 -15.84
N PHE A 47 11.03 -22.84 -15.27
CA PHE A 47 10.72 -21.45 -15.14
C PHE A 47 12.02 -20.67 -15.02
N CYS A 48 12.12 -19.60 -15.81
CA CYS A 48 13.24 -18.69 -15.79
C CYS A 48 12.67 -17.28 -15.67
N GLN A 49 13.14 -16.54 -14.68
CA GLN A 49 12.79 -15.13 -14.50
C GLN A 49 13.99 -14.27 -14.88
N TYR A 50 13.73 -13.21 -15.63
CA TYR A 50 14.72 -12.19 -15.93
C TYR A 50 14.41 -10.95 -15.09
N ARG A 51 15.38 -10.50 -14.29
CA ARG A 51 15.23 -9.30 -13.46
C ARG A 51 16.13 -8.19 -13.99
N TYR A 52 15.51 -7.14 -14.54
CA TYR A 52 16.23 -5.95 -14.97
C TYR A 52 16.58 -5.06 -13.77
N TYR A 53 17.81 -4.55 -13.73
CA TYR A 53 18.29 -3.66 -12.68
C TYR A 53 18.85 -2.32 -13.20
N GLY A 54 18.55 -1.97 -14.46
CA GLY A 54 18.89 -0.66 -15.00
C GLY A 54 17.85 0.43 -14.70
N ASN A 55 18.24 1.68 -14.96
CA ASN A 55 17.41 2.86 -14.66
C ASN A 55 16.44 3.24 -15.79
N ASN A 56 16.46 2.53 -16.93
CA ASN A 56 15.68 2.91 -18.12
C ASN A 56 14.50 1.95 -18.34
N LEU A 57 13.30 2.40 -17.95
CA LEU A 57 12.06 1.62 -18.01
C LEU A 57 11.63 1.26 -19.45
N ILE A 58 12.05 2.03 -20.47
CA ILE A 58 11.70 1.80 -21.88
C ILE A 58 12.36 0.51 -22.42
N LEU A 59 13.48 0.08 -21.82
CA LEU A 59 14.16 -1.15 -22.22
C LEU A 59 13.51 -2.41 -21.63
N LEU A 60 12.67 -2.32 -20.58
CA LEU A 60 12.02 -3.50 -19.99
C LEU A 60 11.26 -4.30 -21.05
N SER A 61 10.36 -3.67 -21.80
CA SER A 61 9.46 -4.38 -22.75
C SER A 61 10.16 -5.14 -23.88
N ASN A 62 11.42 -4.80 -24.20
CA ASN A 62 12.19 -5.42 -25.27
C ASN A 62 13.03 -6.63 -24.82
N PHE A 63 13.22 -6.83 -23.51
CA PHE A 63 14.09 -7.89 -22.98
C PHE A 63 13.36 -9.03 -22.27
N PHE A 64 12.06 -8.88 -21.95
CA PHE A 64 11.29 -10.01 -21.43
C PHE A 64 10.90 -10.95 -22.56
N PRO A 65 11.12 -12.27 -22.41
CA PRO A 65 10.43 -13.25 -23.24
C PRO A 65 8.93 -12.98 -23.13
N LYS A 66 8.27 -12.81 -24.28
CA LYS A 66 6.81 -12.58 -24.34
C LYS A 66 6.00 -13.77 -23.82
N ASP A 67 6.65 -14.93 -23.70
CA ASP A 67 6.03 -16.17 -23.29
C ASP A 67 6.76 -16.75 -22.08
N LEU A 68 6.11 -16.65 -20.92
CA LEU A 68 6.40 -17.47 -19.75
C LEU A 68 5.94 -18.90 -20.08
N GLU A 69 6.85 -19.77 -20.51
CA GLU A 69 6.56 -21.20 -20.64
C GLU A 69 6.50 -21.85 -19.25
N ILE A 70 5.39 -21.63 -18.54
CA ILE A 70 5.09 -22.39 -17.32
C ILE A 70 4.52 -23.74 -17.77
N THR A 71 5.33 -24.79 -17.68
CA THR A 71 4.79 -26.15 -17.79
C THR A 71 4.00 -26.46 -16.51
N LYS A 72 2.68 -26.68 -16.64
CA LYS A 72 1.72 -26.88 -15.53
C LYS A 72 2.07 -28.00 -14.51
N LYS A 73 3.14 -28.77 -14.71
CA LYS A 73 3.42 -30.01 -13.98
C LYS A 73 4.49 -29.91 -12.89
N LYS A 74 5.14 -28.76 -12.71
CA LYS A 74 6.32 -28.68 -11.83
C LYS A 74 6.35 -27.42 -10.97
N SER A 75 6.98 -27.54 -9.79
CA SER A 75 7.03 -26.50 -8.76
C SER A 75 7.65 -25.19 -9.26
N ILE A 76 7.14 -24.07 -8.73
CA ILE A 76 7.66 -22.72 -8.95
C ILE A 76 8.41 -22.16 -7.74
N LEU A 77 8.63 -22.97 -6.70
CA LEU A 77 9.32 -22.54 -5.49
C LEU A 77 10.84 -22.50 -5.70
N TYR A 78 11.41 -21.32 -5.52
CA TYR A 78 12.85 -21.13 -5.55
C TYR A 78 13.49 -21.61 -4.25
N GLY A 79 14.64 -22.27 -4.34
CA GLY A 79 15.38 -22.78 -3.18
C GLY A 79 15.15 -24.25 -2.89
N LEU A 80 14.18 -24.91 -3.56
CA LEU A 80 13.96 -26.35 -3.44
C LEU A 80 15.22 -27.18 -3.75
N GLN A 81 16.08 -26.71 -4.65
CA GLN A 81 17.35 -27.36 -4.99
C GLN A 81 18.36 -27.42 -3.83
N LYS A 82 18.11 -26.70 -2.73
CA LYS A 82 18.97 -26.69 -1.54
C LYS A 82 18.60 -27.72 -0.49
N TYR A 83 17.45 -28.36 -0.66
CA TYR A 83 16.94 -29.30 0.31
C TYR A 83 16.90 -30.68 -0.35
N ASP A 84 17.44 -31.68 0.35
CA ASP A 84 17.31 -33.07 -0.08
C ASP A 84 15.84 -33.47 0.10
N THR A 85 15.18 -33.90 -0.99
CA THR A 85 13.72 -34.10 -1.01
C THR A 85 13.30 -35.55 -1.18
N ASP A 86 14.27 -36.47 -1.22
CA ASP A 86 14.00 -37.91 -1.32
C ASP A 86 13.57 -38.51 0.03
N ASP A 87 13.84 -37.81 1.13
CA ASP A 87 13.19 -37.98 2.44
C ASP A 87 12.44 -36.68 2.78
N ILE A 88 11.11 -36.72 2.89
CA ILE A 88 10.25 -35.57 3.31
C ILE A 88 10.43 -35.31 4.83
N LYS A 89 11.67 -34.98 5.18
CA LYS A 89 12.27 -34.76 6.49
C LYS A 89 13.55 -33.98 6.16
N TYR A 90 13.61 -32.66 6.07
CA TYR A 90 13.01 -31.62 6.89
C TYR A 90 13.25 -30.29 6.14
N LEU A 91 12.21 -29.51 5.82
CA LEU A 91 12.41 -28.08 6.04
C LEU A 91 12.47 -27.90 7.57
N GLY A 92 13.51 -27.26 8.07
CA GLY A 92 13.69 -26.95 9.48
C GLY A 92 12.56 -26.06 9.98
N GLU A 93 12.34 -26.11 11.29
CA GLU A 93 11.36 -25.24 11.95
C GLU A 93 12.08 -23.99 12.52
N PRO A 94 11.68 -22.77 12.11
CA PRO A 94 10.64 -22.43 11.15
C PRO A 94 11.11 -22.46 9.69
N SER A 95 10.20 -22.80 8.78
CA SER A 95 10.39 -22.65 7.33
C SER A 95 9.87 -21.28 6.87
N LEU A 96 10.63 -20.57 6.05
CA LEU A 96 10.25 -19.26 5.53
C LEU A 96 9.66 -19.39 4.12
N LEU A 97 8.55 -18.71 3.88
CA LEU A 97 8.00 -18.50 2.54
C LEU A 97 8.07 -17.01 2.20
N MET A 98 8.81 -16.67 1.15
CA MET A 98 9.20 -15.29 0.88
C MET A 98 8.87 -14.87 -0.56
N GLU A 99 8.75 -13.56 -0.78
CA GLU A 99 8.65 -13.00 -2.11
C GLU A 99 10.04 -12.85 -2.76
N GLY A 100 10.23 -13.50 -3.90
CA GLY A 100 11.37 -13.32 -4.78
C GLY A 100 12.60 -14.18 -4.43
N ALA A 101 13.34 -14.54 -5.47
CA ALA A 101 14.54 -15.37 -5.35
C ALA A 101 15.66 -14.71 -4.52
N LEU A 102 15.89 -13.40 -4.68
CA LEU A 102 16.99 -12.71 -3.98
C LEU A 102 16.77 -12.68 -2.45
N ASN A 103 15.55 -12.43 -2.00
CA ASN A 103 15.19 -12.45 -0.59
C ASN A 103 15.36 -13.86 0.01
N THR A 104 15.00 -14.88 -0.77
CA THR A 104 15.16 -16.28 -0.40
C THR A 104 16.63 -16.65 -0.19
N ILE A 105 17.51 -16.21 -1.11
CA ILE A 105 18.96 -16.41 -0.98
C ILE A 105 19.46 -15.68 0.26
N SER A 106 19.06 -14.42 0.45
CA SER A 106 19.53 -13.63 1.59
C SER A 106 19.14 -14.25 2.93
N ALA A 107 17.90 -14.71 3.09
CA ALA A 107 17.47 -15.43 4.27
C ALA A 107 18.25 -16.74 4.48
N THR A 108 18.51 -17.47 3.40
CA THR A 108 19.29 -18.72 3.47
C THR A 108 20.74 -18.49 3.89
N LEU A 109 21.38 -17.44 3.36
CA LEU A 109 22.71 -17.03 3.80
C LEU A 109 22.74 -16.56 5.26
N MET A 110 21.62 -16.05 5.78
CA MET A 110 21.47 -15.74 7.21
C MET A 110 21.22 -16.99 8.08
N GLY A 111 21.09 -18.17 7.48
CA GLY A 111 20.95 -19.46 8.18
C GLY A 111 19.52 -19.97 8.30
N TYR A 112 18.58 -19.38 7.56
CA TYR A 112 17.18 -19.83 7.53
C TYR A 112 16.92 -20.81 6.41
N GLN A 113 15.90 -21.63 6.57
CA GLN A 113 15.41 -22.44 5.47
C GLN A 113 14.26 -21.70 4.79
N ALA A 114 14.47 -21.26 3.55
CA ALA A 114 13.59 -20.34 2.86
C ALA A 114 13.23 -20.85 1.47
N LEU A 115 11.95 -20.71 1.11
CA LEU A 115 11.44 -20.92 -0.23
C LEU A 115 10.87 -19.63 -0.80
N GLY A 116 11.15 -19.37 -2.07
CA GLY A 116 10.81 -18.12 -2.75
C GLY A 116 9.75 -18.29 -3.81
N MET A 117 8.71 -17.45 -3.77
CA MET A 117 7.79 -17.32 -4.90
C MET A 117 8.34 -16.34 -5.96
N PRO A 118 8.09 -16.56 -7.27
CA PRO A 118 8.58 -15.66 -8.31
C PRO A 118 8.03 -14.22 -8.25
N GLY A 119 6.88 -14.04 -7.62
CA GLY A 119 6.25 -12.75 -7.39
C GLY A 119 4.84 -12.89 -6.85
N GLN A 120 4.26 -11.76 -6.46
CA GLN A 120 2.93 -11.67 -5.82
C GLN A 120 1.76 -12.25 -6.64
N THR A 121 1.86 -12.27 -7.97
CA THR A 121 0.79 -12.74 -8.85
C THR A 121 0.77 -14.26 -9.04
N PHE A 122 1.81 -14.97 -8.58
CA PHE A 122 1.90 -16.41 -8.72
C PHE A 122 1.08 -17.14 -7.64
N LYS A 123 0.67 -18.37 -7.90
CA LYS A 123 -0.02 -19.25 -6.94
C LYS A 123 0.76 -20.53 -6.76
N LEU A 124 0.64 -21.14 -5.58
CA LEU A 124 1.27 -22.43 -5.33
C LEU A 124 0.53 -23.51 -6.13
N GLY A 125 1.30 -24.41 -6.74
CA GLY A 125 0.77 -25.63 -7.34
C GLY A 125 0.32 -26.61 -6.26
N GLU A 126 -0.49 -27.61 -6.63
CA GLU A 126 -0.97 -28.63 -5.67
C GLU A 126 0.18 -29.40 -5.00
N ASP A 127 1.27 -29.63 -5.73
CA ASP A 127 2.44 -30.32 -5.19
C ASP A 127 3.31 -29.41 -4.30
N ASP A 128 3.20 -28.09 -4.43
CA ASP A 128 4.04 -27.14 -3.69
C ASP A 128 3.77 -27.19 -2.18
N TYR A 129 2.54 -27.52 -1.80
CA TYR A 129 2.19 -27.66 -0.39
C TYR A 129 2.87 -28.88 0.25
N ASN A 130 3.25 -29.90 -0.52
CA ASN A 130 3.86 -31.13 0.01
C ASN A 130 5.31 -30.93 0.46
N TYR A 131 5.93 -29.80 0.13
CA TYR A 131 7.29 -29.47 0.59
C TYR A 131 7.36 -29.06 2.06
N PHE A 132 6.22 -28.67 2.66
CA PHE A 132 6.17 -28.29 4.08
C PHE A 132 5.91 -29.53 4.97
N PRO A 133 6.80 -29.82 5.95
CA PRO A 133 6.61 -30.96 6.85
C PRO A 133 5.31 -30.84 7.66
N ILE A 134 4.74 -32.00 8.02
CA ILE A 134 3.52 -32.08 8.81
C ILE A 134 3.71 -31.38 10.15
N ASN A 135 2.73 -30.59 10.57
CA ASN A 135 2.74 -29.83 11.84
C ASN A 135 3.85 -28.77 11.98
N SER A 136 4.53 -28.42 10.88
CA SER A 136 5.63 -27.45 10.92
C SER A 136 5.17 -26.00 11.02
N LYS A 137 6.06 -25.16 11.55
CA LYS A 137 5.90 -23.70 11.60
C LYS A 137 6.35 -23.10 10.27
N VAL A 138 5.40 -22.52 9.53
CA VAL A 138 5.66 -21.78 8.29
C VAL A 138 5.48 -20.29 8.56
N ILE A 139 6.53 -19.51 8.31
CA ILE A 139 6.50 -18.04 8.45
C ILE A 139 6.49 -17.43 7.06
N ILE A 140 5.43 -16.67 6.77
CA ILE A 140 5.27 -15.95 5.51
C ILE A 140 5.79 -14.53 5.69
N LEU A 141 6.74 -14.14 4.85
CA LEU A 141 7.43 -12.86 4.94
C LEU A 141 7.40 -12.15 3.57
N TYR A 142 6.53 -11.14 3.47
CA TYR A 142 6.31 -10.33 2.27
C TYR A 142 6.44 -8.84 2.64
N ASP A 143 6.75 -8.01 1.66
CA ASP A 143 6.83 -6.55 1.84
C ASP A 143 5.46 -5.96 2.18
N ALA A 144 4.41 -6.47 1.53
CA ALA A 144 3.03 -6.05 1.74
C ALA A 144 2.20 -7.14 2.44
N ILE A 145 1.54 -6.74 3.53
CA ILE A 145 0.80 -7.63 4.43
C ILE A 145 -0.39 -8.32 3.75
N ASP A 146 -1.04 -7.67 2.78
CA ASP A 146 -2.19 -8.23 2.06
C ASP A 146 -1.81 -9.51 1.31
N PHE A 147 -0.62 -9.56 0.71
CA PHE A 147 -0.13 -10.75 0.04
C PHE A 147 0.24 -11.85 1.03
N ALA A 148 0.85 -11.51 2.16
CA ALA A 148 1.13 -12.48 3.21
C ALA A 148 -0.17 -13.12 3.74
N LEU A 149 -1.23 -12.33 3.92
CA LEU A 149 -2.54 -12.80 4.36
C LEU A 149 -3.23 -13.67 3.31
N GLU A 150 -3.18 -13.29 2.03
CA GLU A 150 -3.72 -14.09 0.94
C GLU A 150 -3.02 -15.45 0.87
N ARG A 151 -1.68 -15.48 0.95
CA ARG A 151 -0.92 -16.73 0.96
C ARG A 151 -1.19 -17.57 2.20
N ALA A 152 -1.29 -16.94 3.36
CA ALA A 152 -1.62 -17.64 4.60
C ALA A 152 -2.98 -18.33 4.48
N LYS A 153 -3.99 -17.64 3.94
CA LYS A 153 -5.31 -18.20 3.68
C LYS A 153 -5.25 -19.40 2.72
N GLU A 154 -4.57 -19.24 1.59
CA GLU A 154 -4.41 -20.29 0.58
C GLU A 154 -3.79 -21.57 1.19
N ILE A 155 -2.70 -21.42 1.93
CA ILE A 155 -2.02 -22.55 2.60
C ILE A 155 -2.93 -23.16 3.66
N ARG A 156 -3.65 -22.34 4.45
CA ARG A 156 -4.55 -22.83 5.51
C ARG A 156 -5.69 -23.68 4.97
N GLU A 157 -6.26 -23.29 3.84
CA GLU A 157 -7.33 -24.02 3.17
C GLU A 157 -6.88 -25.39 2.68
N LYS A 158 -5.62 -25.51 2.23
CA LYS A 158 -5.04 -26.74 1.67
C LYS A 158 -4.36 -27.64 2.72
N ARG A 159 -3.75 -27.06 3.77
CA ARG A 159 -2.93 -27.74 4.78
C ARG A 159 -3.26 -27.24 6.19
N LYS A 160 -4.28 -27.83 6.80
CA LYS A 160 -4.74 -27.49 8.16
C LYS A 160 -3.76 -27.90 9.27
N ASP A 161 -2.87 -28.83 8.97
CA ASP A 161 -1.84 -29.32 9.89
C ASP A 161 -0.69 -28.30 10.09
N LEU A 162 -0.46 -27.39 9.13
CA LEU A 162 0.60 -26.40 9.23
C LEU A 162 0.23 -25.27 10.21
N LYS A 163 1.23 -24.81 10.97
CA LYS A 163 1.12 -23.63 11.84
C LYS A 163 1.63 -22.42 11.08
N ILE A 164 0.72 -21.55 10.66
CA ILE A 164 1.03 -20.41 9.78
C ILE A 164 1.23 -19.16 10.62
N PHE A 165 2.36 -18.49 10.37
CA PHE A 165 2.73 -17.23 10.98
C PHE A 165 3.03 -16.21 9.90
N ILE A 166 2.84 -14.93 10.21
CA ILE A 166 3.18 -13.82 9.33
C ILE A 166 4.16 -12.92 10.05
N ALA A 167 5.22 -12.54 9.34
CA ALA A 167 6.17 -11.54 9.76
C ALA A 167 6.21 -10.42 8.71
N GLN A 168 6.61 -9.23 9.13
CA GLN A 168 6.72 -8.05 8.27
C GLN A 168 8.09 -7.39 8.50
N TYR A 169 8.71 -6.94 7.41
CA TYR A 169 9.93 -6.17 7.51
C TYR A 169 9.70 -4.79 8.13
N GLU A 170 10.75 -4.21 8.72
CA GLU A 170 10.72 -2.85 9.24
C GLU A 170 11.14 -1.84 8.15
N ASN A 171 10.53 -0.66 8.10
CA ASN A 171 11.01 0.52 7.35
C ASN A 171 11.35 0.29 5.86
N ASP A 172 10.45 -0.33 5.10
CA ASP A 172 10.61 -0.61 3.65
C ASP A 172 11.88 -1.42 3.30
N MET A 173 12.44 -2.15 4.27
CA MET A 173 13.58 -3.05 4.05
C MET A 173 13.11 -4.42 3.53
N ASP A 174 14.01 -5.13 2.85
CA ASP A 174 13.85 -6.54 2.47
C ASP A 174 14.95 -7.40 3.13
N ALA A 175 14.86 -8.73 3.01
CA ALA A 175 15.88 -9.64 3.58
C ALA A 175 17.30 -9.36 3.05
N ASN A 176 17.41 -8.81 1.85
CA ASN A 176 18.67 -8.44 1.27
C ASN A 176 19.32 -7.24 1.98
N ASN A 177 18.53 -6.25 2.37
CA ASN A 177 19.01 -5.11 3.17
C ASN A 177 19.60 -5.59 4.50
N TYR A 178 18.94 -6.52 5.20
CA TYR A 178 19.44 -7.06 6.46
C TYR A 178 20.76 -7.81 6.29
N LEU A 179 20.89 -8.61 5.21
CA LEU A 179 22.13 -9.31 4.90
C LEU A 179 23.28 -8.33 4.63
N VAL A 180 23.08 -7.37 3.71
CA VAL A 180 24.15 -6.44 3.28
C VAL A 180 24.58 -5.50 4.39
N GLN A 181 23.67 -5.12 5.28
CA GLN A 181 23.96 -4.27 6.44
C GLN A 181 24.47 -5.06 7.65
N SER A 182 24.65 -6.39 7.54
CA SER A 182 25.05 -7.26 8.65
C SER A 182 24.11 -7.18 9.87
N ARG A 183 22.80 -6.96 9.63
CA ARG A 183 21.77 -6.79 10.67
C ARG A 183 20.98 -8.09 10.92
N LYS A 184 21.70 -9.22 10.99
CA LYS A 184 21.06 -10.53 11.20
C LYS A 184 20.23 -10.58 12.49
N GLU A 185 20.70 -9.97 13.57
CA GLU A 185 19.98 -9.97 14.85
C GLU A 185 18.60 -9.29 14.76
N ASP A 186 18.47 -8.25 13.93
CA ASP A 186 17.18 -7.61 13.68
C ASP A 186 16.27 -8.50 12.82
N PHE A 187 16.83 -9.20 11.84
CA PHE A 187 16.10 -10.19 11.06
C PHE A 187 15.61 -11.34 11.96
N ASP A 188 16.46 -11.83 12.87
CA ASP A 188 16.11 -12.85 13.85
C ASP A 188 14.98 -12.39 14.78
N ARG A 189 14.97 -11.10 15.16
CA ARG A 189 13.85 -10.49 15.92
C ARG A 189 12.55 -10.55 15.12
N ILE A 190 12.56 -10.18 13.83
CA ILE A 190 11.36 -10.24 12.97
C ILE A 190 10.78 -11.66 12.89
N ILE A 191 11.65 -12.66 12.71
CA ILE A 191 11.22 -14.06 12.63
C ILE A 191 10.68 -14.56 13.99
N ARG A 192 11.30 -14.15 15.10
CA ARG A 192 10.85 -14.49 16.45
C ARG A 192 9.51 -13.86 16.79
N ASP A 193 9.31 -12.61 16.40
CA ASP A 193 8.13 -11.81 16.71
C ASP A 193 6.98 -12.02 15.69
N ALA A 194 7.15 -12.96 14.76
CA ALA A 194 6.13 -13.37 13.81
C ALA A 194 4.84 -13.79 14.53
N LYS A 195 3.70 -13.26 14.07
CA LYS A 195 2.39 -13.49 14.69
C LYS A 195 1.64 -14.62 14.02
N SER A 196 0.85 -15.35 14.79
CA SER A 196 -0.01 -16.41 14.26
C SER A 196 -1.03 -15.81 13.28
N TYR A 197 -1.30 -16.49 12.16
CA TYR A 197 -2.36 -16.10 11.24
C TYR A 197 -3.72 -15.98 11.95
N ASP A 198 -4.04 -16.93 12.83
CA ASP A 198 -5.30 -16.94 13.58
C ASP A 198 -5.39 -15.75 14.58
N GLU A 199 -4.25 -15.33 15.15
CA GLU A 199 -4.17 -14.13 16.00
C GLU A 199 -4.40 -12.85 15.18
N ILE A 200 -3.81 -12.77 13.99
CA ILE A 200 -3.98 -11.61 13.10
C ILE A 200 -5.43 -11.51 12.61
N ILE A 201 -6.06 -12.62 12.21
CA ILE A 201 -7.45 -12.61 11.78
C ILE A 201 -8.37 -12.26 12.94
N SER A 202 -8.21 -12.88 14.12
CA SER A 202 -9.05 -12.56 15.28
C SER A 202 -8.89 -11.10 15.76
N THR A 203 -7.69 -10.53 15.71
CA THR A 203 -7.49 -9.10 16.00
C THR A 203 -8.04 -8.20 14.91
N THR A 204 -7.99 -8.62 13.63
CA THR A 204 -8.61 -7.89 12.52
C THR A 204 -10.14 -7.92 12.61
N GLU A 205 -10.72 -9.07 12.96
CA GLU A 205 -12.17 -9.24 13.21
C GLU A 205 -12.63 -8.46 14.44
N ASN A 206 -11.84 -8.43 15.53
CA ASN A 206 -12.15 -7.64 16.72
C ASN A 206 -11.93 -6.12 16.52
N ASN A 207 -10.98 -5.72 15.67
CA ASN A 207 -10.77 -4.33 15.26
C ASN A 207 -11.65 -3.90 14.08
N GLN A 208 -12.43 -4.82 13.48
CA GLN A 208 -13.57 -4.45 12.67
C GLN A 208 -14.67 -3.91 13.59
N VAL A 209 -14.56 -2.62 13.92
CA VAL A 209 -15.75 -1.77 13.81
C VAL A 209 -16.30 -2.06 12.41
N LYS A 210 -17.38 -2.85 12.33
CA LYS A 210 -18.05 -3.31 11.09
C LYS A 210 -17.75 -2.39 9.91
N ARG A 211 -16.70 -2.70 9.14
CA ARG A 211 -16.66 -2.25 7.75
C ARG A 211 -17.71 -3.13 7.11
N TYR A 212 -18.92 -2.59 7.01
CA TYR A 212 -19.89 -3.12 6.07
C TYR A 212 -19.12 -3.27 4.75
N GLU A 213 -18.96 -4.51 4.27
CA GLU A 213 -18.79 -4.68 2.84
C GLU A 213 -19.96 -3.91 2.25
N VAL A 214 -19.65 -2.74 1.70
CA VAL A 214 -20.60 -2.00 0.90
C VAL A 214 -20.80 -2.90 -0.31
N GLY A 215 -21.72 -3.87 -0.16
CA GLY A 215 -22.12 -4.75 -1.26
C GLY A 215 -22.34 -3.85 -2.46
N SER A 216 -21.84 -4.27 -3.62
CA SER A 216 -21.74 -3.44 -4.83
C SER A 216 -22.95 -2.51 -4.94
N ILE A 217 -22.79 -1.25 -4.49
CA ILE A 217 -23.82 -0.25 -4.68
C ILE A 217 -23.83 -0.05 -6.18
N GLU A 218 -24.91 -0.47 -6.84
CA GLU A 218 -25.17 -0.07 -8.21
C GLU A 218 -25.39 1.44 -8.19
N VAL A 219 -24.32 2.19 -8.41
CA VAL A 219 -24.40 3.63 -8.62
C VAL A 219 -25.11 3.81 -9.97
N PRO A 220 -26.26 4.53 -10.02
CA PRO A 220 -26.96 4.75 -11.28
C PRO A 220 -26.03 5.40 -12.30
N LYS A 221 -26.06 4.95 -13.56
CA LYS A 221 -25.23 5.54 -14.62
C LYS A 221 -25.47 7.04 -14.83
N ASP A 222 -26.63 7.54 -14.39
CA ASP A 222 -27.04 8.94 -14.48
C ASP A 222 -26.78 9.72 -13.17
N ASP A 223 -25.94 9.20 -12.27
CA ASP A 223 -25.59 9.90 -11.04
C ASP A 223 -24.68 11.13 -11.30
N PHE A 224 -24.71 12.09 -10.36
CA PHE A 224 -23.95 13.33 -10.48
C PHE A 224 -22.43 13.11 -10.57
N ILE A 225 -21.86 12.13 -9.85
CA ILE A 225 -20.43 11.86 -9.83
C ILE A 225 -19.98 11.34 -11.20
N THR A 226 -20.72 10.38 -11.75
CA THR A 226 -20.46 9.85 -13.10
C THR A 226 -20.57 10.96 -14.13
N TYR A 227 -21.65 11.76 -14.12
CA TYR A 227 -21.81 12.89 -15.03
C TYR A 227 -20.69 13.94 -14.87
N TYR A 228 -20.35 14.31 -13.64
CA TYR A 228 -19.27 15.26 -13.35
C TYR A 228 -17.93 14.78 -13.93
N CYS A 229 -17.58 13.51 -13.73
CA CYS A 229 -16.33 12.95 -14.21
C CYS A 229 -16.33 12.87 -15.74
N ASP A 230 -17.33 12.21 -16.32
CA ASP A 230 -17.29 11.76 -17.70
C ASP A 230 -17.65 12.89 -18.67
N GLU A 231 -18.54 13.80 -18.27
CA GLU A 231 -19.02 14.89 -19.14
C GLU A 231 -18.34 16.24 -18.93
N TYR A 232 -17.65 16.45 -17.79
CA TYR A 232 -17.05 17.75 -17.47
C TYR A 232 -15.56 17.67 -17.10
N ALA A 233 -15.22 16.99 -16.01
CA ALA A 233 -13.91 17.14 -15.39
C ALA A 233 -12.82 16.32 -16.10
N CYS A 234 -13.05 15.04 -16.38
CA CYS A 234 -12.04 14.18 -17.03
C CYS A 234 -11.83 14.52 -18.52
N LYS A 235 -12.78 15.20 -19.17
CA LYS A 235 -12.57 15.79 -20.51
C LYS A 235 -11.61 16.99 -20.48
N SER A 236 -11.44 17.62 -19.33
CA SER A 236 -10.69 18.87 -19.16
C SER A 236 -9.30 18.68 -18.57
N THR A 237 -8.95 17.46 -18.12
CA THR A 237 -7.64 17.17 -17.52
C THR A 237 -7.26 15.70 -17.62
N ASP A 238 -5.95 15.44 -17.72
CA ASP A 238 -5.29 14.14 -17.61
C ASP A 238 -5.07 13.68 -16.15
N ALA A 239 -5.68 14.36 -15.16
CA ALA A 239 -5.62 13.95 -13.76
C ALA A 239 -6.27 12.56 -13.54
N PRO A 240 -5.79 11.76 -12.57
CA PRO A 240 -6.45 10.50 -12.22
C PRO A 240 -7.94 10.68 -11.92
N ARG A 241 -8.81 9.84 -12.51
CA ARG A 241 -10.27 9.89 -12.33
C ARG A 241 -10.69 9.94 -10.86
N LYS A 242 -9.99 9.19 -9.99
CA LYS A 242 -10.23 9.17 -8.54
C LYS A 242 -10.17 10.55 -7.89
N TYR A 243 -9.34 11.47 -8.38
CA TYR A 243 -9.33 12.84 -7.87
C TYR A 243 -10.62 13.58 -8.22
N GLN A 244 -11.16 13.37 -9.43
CA GLN A 244 -12.42 13.98 -9.84
C GLN A 244 -13.62 13.39 -9.12
N GLU A 245 -13.62 12.09 -8.82
CA GLU A 245 -14.66 11.47 -7.98
C GLU A 245 -14.69 12.10 -6.59
N LEU A 246 -13.53 12.31 -5.97
CA LEU A 246 -13.43 12.99 -4.67
C LEU A 246 -13.87 14.46 -4.75
N MET A 247 -13.57 15.15 -5.85
CA MET A 247 -14.02 16.52 -6.08
C MET A 247 -15.53 16.60 -6.29
N ALA A 248 -16.13 15.65 -7.00
CA ALA A 248 -17.58 15.57 -7.14
C ALA A 248 -18.26 15.41 -5.77
N LEU A 249 -17.71 14.56 -4.90
CA LEU A 249 -18.19 14.41 -3.52
C LEU A 249 -18.07 15.71 -2.72
N ALA A 250 -16.97 16.44 -2.86
CA ALA A 250 -16.81 17.75 -2.23
C ALA A 250 -17.84 18.77 -2.74
N VAL A 251 -18.16 18.76 -4.04
CA VAL A 251 -19.23 19.61 -4.61
C VAL A 251 -20.59 19.23 -4.03
N ILE A 252 -20.92 17.94 -3.98
CA ILE A 252 -22.17 17.43 -3.36
C ILE A 252 -22.27 17.90 -1.91
N SER A 253 -21.19 17.73 -1.13
CA SER A 253 -21.09 18.15 0.26
C SER A 253 -21.47 19.61 0.46
N VAL A 254 -20.89 20.50 -0.36
CA VAL A 254 -21.10 21.95 -0.27
C VAL A 254 -22.48 22.39 -0.77
N VAL A 255 -23.05 21.71 -1.77
CA VAL A 255 -24.36 22.07 -2.33
C VAL A 255 -25.49 21.56 -1.43
N LEU A 256 -25.41 20.30 -0.98
CA LEU A 256 -26.46 19.68 -0.19
C LEU A 256 -26.44 20.11 1.28
N ASN A 257 -25.26 20.33 1.87
CA ASN A 257 -25.12 20.74 3.27
C ASN A 257 -25.92 19.83 4.23
N ARG A 258 -26.47 20.39 5.31
CA ARG A 258 -27.35 19.69 6.26
C ARG A 258 -28.74 19.31 5.72
N LYS A 259 -29.02 19.51 4.42
CA LYS A 259 -30.32 19.15 3.82
C LYS A 259 -30.47 17.64 3.59
N VAL A 260 -29.35 16.92 3.56
CA VAL A 260 -29.31 15.46 3.45
C VAL A 260 -28.40 14.91 4.55
N TYR A 261 -28.70 13.71 5.03
CA TYR A 261 -27.91 13.04 6.04
C TYR A 261 -28.13 11.53 5.99
N LEU A 262 -27.17 10.79 6.54
CA LEU A 262 -27.33 9.38 6.86
C LEU A 262 -27.66 9.26 8.36
N PRO A 263 -28.75 8.57 8.75
CA PRO A 263 -29.00 8.27 10.16
C PRO A 263 -27.84 7.47 10.75
N TYR A 264 -27.22 7.97 11.83
CA TYR A 264 -26.05 7.33 12.45
C TYR A 264 -26.16 7.31 13.98
N SER A 265 -26.78 6.25 14.51
CA SER A 265 -27.04 6.09 15.95
C SER A 265 -27.82 7.30 16.50
N VAL A 266 -27.28 8.00 17.50
CA VAL A 266 -27.89 9.17 18.14
C VAL A 266 -27.76 10.47 17.33
N ASN A 267 -26.92 10.49 16.28
CA ASN A 267 -26.64 11.67 15.48
C ASN A 267 -26.91 11.42 13.99
N ASN A 268 -26.96 12.51 13.22
CA ASN A 268 -27.02 12.47 11.76
C ASN A 268 -25.61 12.67 11.19
N LEU A 269 -25.20 11.80 10.26
CA LEU A 269 -23.98 12.00 9.49
C LEU A 269 -24.31 12.87 8.28
N TYR A 270 -23.94 14.15 8.37
CA TYR A 270 -24.06 15.10 7.27
C TYR A 270 -22.89 14.95 6.30
N PRO A 271 -23.06 15.33 5.02
CA PRO A 271 -21.96 15.31 4.05
C PRO A 271 -21.02 16.49 4.32
N ASN A 272 -20.33 16.50 5.45
CA ASN A 272 -19.24 17.44 5.74
C ASN A 272 -17.91 16.70 5.53
N LEU A 273 -17.15 17.10 4.53
CA LEU A 273 -16.00 16.32 4.06
C LEU A 273 -14.69 17.10 4.19
N PHE A 274 -13.67 16.43 4.71
CA PHE A 274 -12.27 16.82 4.55
C PHE A 274 -11.63 15.95 3.48
N VAL A 275 -11.16 16.59 2.41
CA VAL A 275 -10.57 15.90 1.26
C VAL A 275 -9.14 16.36 1.08
N VAL A 276 -8.20 15.41 1.06
CA VAL A 276 -6.78 15.65 0.77
C VAL A 276 -6.38 14.83 -0.44
N LEU A 277 -5.94 15.50 -1.51
CA LEU A 277 -5.40 14.83 -2.69
C LEU A 277 -3.90 14.60 -2.50
N ILE A 278 -3.48 13.33 -2.48
CA ILE A 278 -2.08 12.93 -2.31
C ILE A 278 -1.55 12.35 -3.63
N GLY A 279 -0.36 12.79 -4.05
CA GLY A 279 0.30 12.28 -5.25
C GLY A 279 1.58 13.05 -5.57
N LYS A 280 2.40 12.50 -6.47
CA LYS A 280 3.65 13.14 -6.93
C LYS A 280 3.39 14.58 -7.40
N SER A 281 4.28 15.50 -7.02
CA SER A 281 4.14 16.90 -7.43
C SER A 281 4.22 17.04 -8.95
N THR A 282 3.59 18.08 -9.49
CA THR A 282 3.59 18.47 -10.91
C THR A 282 2.88 17.52 -11.88
N ILE A 283 3.07 16.21 -11.74
CA ILE A 283 2.61 15.19 -12.69
C ILE A 283 1.12 14.87 -12.49
N MET A 284 0.67 14.77 -11.24
CA MET A 284 -0.68 14.24 -10.94
C MET A 284 -1.81 15.29 -11.01
N ARG A 285 -1.52 16.53 -11.45
CA ARG A 285 -2.53 17.59 -11.69
C ARG A 285 -3.52 17.86 -10.54
N LYS A 286 -3.09 17.67 -9.29
CA LYS A 286 -3.91 17.87 -8.08
C LYS A 286 -4.60 19.23 -8.04
N SER A 287 -3.84 20.29 -8.30
CA SER A 287 -4.34 21.68 -8.29
C SER A 287 -5.36 21.92 -9.40
N VAL A 288 -5.23 21.25 -10.55
CA VAL A 288 -6.22 21.34 -11.64
C VAL A 288 -7.54 20.74 -11.20
N SER A 289 -7.52 19.57 -10.55
CA SER A 289 -8.73 18.91 -10.03
C SER A 289 -9.44 19.80 -8.99
N LEU A 290 -8.69 20.36 -8.04
CA LEU A 290 -9.22 21.30 -7.05
C LEU A 290 -9.87 22.54 -7.70
N ASN A 291 -9.23 23.10 -8.73
CA ASN A 291 -9.72 24.30 -9.41
C ASN A 291 -10.99 24.05 -10.23
N LEU A 292 -11.13 22.87 -10.85
CA LEU A 292 -12.36 22.50 -11.57
C LEU A 292 -13.57 22.48 -10.62
N ALA A 293 -13.42 21.87 -9.45
CA ALA A 293 -14.45 21.84 -8.40
C ALA A 293 -14.74 23.25 -7.86
N ARG A 294 -13.67 24.01 -7.55
CA ARG A 294 -13.77 25.40 -7.09
C ARG A 294 -14.57 26.27 -8.04
N ASN A 295 -14.25 26.21 -9.33
CA ASN A 295 -14.90 27.02 -10.35
C ASN A 295 -16.37 26.62 -10.50
N LEU A 296 -16.69 25.33 -10.42
CA LEU A 296 -18.07 24.86 -10.45
C LEU A 296 -18.88 25.41 -9.27
N ILE A 297 -18.33 25.32 -8.05
CA ILE A 297 -18.99 25.86 -6.84
C ILE A 297 -19.11 27.38 -6.93
N PHE A 298 -18.07 28.08 -7.36
CA PHE A 298 -18.09 29.53 -7.51
C PHE A 298 -19.17 30.00 -8.50
N ASN A 299 -19.31 29.31 -9.63
CA ASN A 299 -20.33 29.61 -10.63
C ASN A 299 -21.75 29.28 -10.14
N PHE A 300 -21.89 28.27 -9.28
CA PHE A 300 -23.17 27.93 -8.65
C PHE A 300 -23.57 28.95 -7.57
N ASN A 301 -22.66 29.20 -6.61
CA ASN A 301 -22.80 30.24 -5.60
C ASN A 301 -21.44 30.64 -5.03
N LYS A 302 -20.99 31.86 -5.35
CA LYS A 302 -19.72 32.42 -4.86
C LYS A 302 -19.62 32.51 -3.33
N GLU A 303 -20.74 32.62 -2.61
CA GLU A 303 -20.75 32.71 -1.14
C GLU A 303 -20.30 31.41 -0.47
N PHE A 304 -20.29 30.30 -1.21
CA PHE A 304 -19.79 29.02 -0.70
C PHE A 304 -18.27 28.93 -0.70
N ILE A 305 -17.55 29.88 -1.29
CA ILE A 305 -16.09 29.88 -1.30
C ILE A 305 -15.60 30.67 -0.08
N PHE A 306 -15.13 29.96 0.94
CA PHE A 306 -14.58 30.56 2.14
C PHE A 306 -13.15 31.11 1.94
N PRO A 307 -12.73 32.07 2.78
CA PRO A 307 -11.35 32.54 2.78
C PRO A 307 -10.38 31.39 3.11
N HIS A 308 -9.21 31.42 2.47
CA HIS A 308 -8.15 30.43 2.67
C HIS A 308 -7.10 30.87 3.71
N ASP A 309 -7.15 32.12 4.15
CA ASP A 309 -6.34 32.69 5.23
C ASP A 309 -7.27 33.46 6.18
N PHE A 310 -7.24 33.10 7.46
CA PHE A 310 -8.13 33.64 8.48
C PHE A 310 -7.56 33.40 9.88
N THR A 311 -8.04 34.18 10.84
CA THR A 311 -7.91 33.85 12.27
C THR A 311 -9.09 32.99 12.70
N GLN A 312 -8.93 32.25 13.80
CA GLN A 312 -10.00 31.41 14.34
C GLN A 312 -11.24 32.24 14.70
N GLU A 313 -11.06 33.44 15.26
CA GLU A 313 -12.12 34.39 15.63
C GLU A 313 -12.83 34.95 14.39
N GLY A 314 -12.06 35.35 13.38
CA GLY A 314 -12.60 35.90 12.13
C GLY A 314 -13.42 34.87 11.37
N PHE A 315 -12.95 33.63 11.34
CA PHE A 315 -13.69 32.53 10.74
C PHE A 315 -14.95 32.17 11.51
N PHE A 316 -14.91 32.19 12.85
CA PHE A 316 -16.12 31.98 13.68
C PHE A 316 -17.18 33.05 13.43
N GLU A 317 -16.81 34.34 13.34
CA GLU A 317 -17.76 35.40 12.99
C GLU A 317 -18.30 35.22 11.56
N HIS A 318 -17.44 34.84 10.60
CA HIS A 318 -17.88 34.55 9.23
C HIS A 318 -18.91 33.42 9.18
N LEU A 319 -18.73 32.36 9.97
CA LEU A 319 -19.65 31.23 10.04
C LEU A 319 -21.02 31.57 10.63
N LYS A 320 -21.17 32.68 11.36
CA LYS A 320 -22.49 33.15 11.83
C LYS A 320 -23.35 33.66 10.68
N GLU A 321 -22.73 34.31 9.71
CA GLU A 321 -23.39 34.81 8.50
C GLU A 321 -23.48 33.70 7.44
N PHE A 322 -22.39 32.95 7.27
CA PHE A 322 -22.25 31.91 6.25
C PHE A 322 -21.91 30.56 6.89
N SER A 323 -22.92 29.83 7.34
CA SER A 323 -22.75 28.55 8.04
C SER A 323 -22.38 27.36 7.13
N LYS A 324 -22.14 27.62 5.83
CA LYS A 324 -21.93 26.59 4.81
C LYS A 324 -20.99 27.09 3.71
N GLY A 325 -20.06 26.22 3.29
CA GLY A 325 -19.07 26.55 2.27
C GLY A 325 -17.90 25.58 2.27
N ILE A 326 -16.87 25.92 1.50
CA ILE A 326 -15.64 25.16 1.35
C ILE A 326 -14.42 26.04 1.51
N ILE A 327 -13.43 25.55 2.25
CA ILE A 327 -12.08 26.10 2.27
C ILE A 327 -11.21 25.25 1.35
N ILE A 328 -10.50 25.90 0.44
CA ILE A 328 -9.63 25.23 -0.54
C ILE A 328 -8.20 25.69 -0.33
N TRP A 329 -7.34 24.75 0.07
CA TRP A 329 -5.90 24.94 0.16
C TRP A 329 -5.20 24.26 -1.01
N GLY A 330 -4.31 25.00 -1.69
CA GLY A 330 -3.50 24.46 -2.78
C GLY A 330 -2.43 23.47 -2.31
N GLU A 331 -1.96 23.64 -1.06
CA GLU A 331 -0.94 22.78 -0.45
C GLU A 331 -1.28 22.45 1.00
N PHE A 332 -1.45 21.16 1.29
CA PHE A 332 -1.79 20.69 2.63
C PHE A 332 -0.66 20.94 3.64
N ALA A 333 0.61 20.74 3.24
CA ALA A 333 1.75 21.05 4.10
C ALA A 333 1.80 22.54 4.49
N GLY A 334 1.46 23.43 3.54
CA GLY A 334 1.34 24.86 3.80
C GLY A 334 0.24 25.19 4.83
N PHE A 335 -0.91 24.53 4.76
CA PHE A 335 -1.95 24.65 5.79
C PHE A 335 -1.44 24.18 7.16
N LEU A 336 -0.82 23.01 7.24
CA LEU A 336 -0.28 22.48 8.50
C LEU A 336 0.75 23.45 9.11
N GLN A 337 1.66 23.99 8.31
CA GLN A 337 2.64 24.98 8.77
C GLN A 337 1.99 26.31 9.18
N LYS A 338 0.97 26.79 8.45
CA LYS A 338 0.23 28.01 8.85
C LYS A 338 -0.54 27.81 10.16
N SER A 339 -1.09 26.61 10.37
CA SER A 339 -1.86 26.29 11.58
C SER A 339 -1.05 26.31 12.87
N THR A 340 0.29 26.30 12.81
CA THR A 340 1.14 26.45 13.99
C THR A 340 1.42 27.92 14.35
N LYS A 341 1.07 28.87 13.48
CA LYS A 341 1.29 30.29 13.74
C LYS A 341 0.35 30.78 14.85
N PRO A 342 0.78 31.71 15.72
CA PRO A 342 -0.03 32.17 16.86
C PRO A 342 -1.43 32.67 16.49
N TYR A 343 -1.60 33.31 15.33
CA TYR A 343 -2.89 33.83 14.88
C TYR A 343 -3.88 32.74 14.39
N MET A 344 -3.39 31.52 14.13
CA MET A 344 -4.22 30.36 13.79
C MET A 344 -4.25 29.32 14.92
N ALA A 345 -3.67 29.61 16.09
CA ALA A 345 -3.72 28.71 17.23
C ALA A 345 -5.17 28.33 17.55
N GLY A 346 -5.44 27.05 17.80
CA GLY A 346 -6.80 26.55 18.04
C GLY A 346 -7.63 26.27 16.78
N THR A 347 -7.14 26.61 15.56
CA THR A 347 -7.92 26.43 14.33
C THR A 347 -8.18 24.96 14.02
N LYS A 348 -7.23 24.07 14.27
CA LYS A 348 -7.39 22.62 13.99
C LYS A 348 -8.44 22.00 14.91
N GLU A 349 -8.36 22.34 16.19
CA GLU A 349 -9.32 21.94 17.22
C GLU A 349 -10.73 22.42 16.84
N PHE A 350 -10.86 23.70 16.47
CA PHE A 350 -12.13 24.26 16.02
C PHE A 350 -12.70 23.61 14.77
N LEU A 351 -11.88 23.36 13.75
CA LEU A 351 -12.33 22.68 12.54
C LEU A 351 -12.74 21.23 12.83
N THR A 352 -12.10 20.59 13.81
CA THR A 352 -12.45 19.23 14.27
C THR A 352 -13.79 19.25 15.00
N ASP A 353 -14.01 20.19 15.94
CA ASP A 353 -15.29 20.35 16.63
C ASP A 353 -16.44 20.69 15.67
N ALA A 354 -16.17 21.49 14.64
CA ALA A 354 -17.14 21.84 13.60
C ALA A 354 -17.42 20.69 12.63
N PHE A 355 -16.51 19.72 12.50
CA PHE A 355 -16.60 18.63 11.53
C PHE A 355 -17.86 17.78 11.75
N ASP A 356 -18.13 17.43 13.02
CA ASP A 356 -19.29 16.63 13.43
C ASP A 356 -20.63 17.36 13.28
N CYS A 357 -20.61 18.59 12.77
CA CYS A 357 -21.80 19.38 12.51
C CYS A 357 -22.72 19.48 13.75
N PRO A 358 -22.22 19.89 14.93
CA PRO A 358 -23.03 19.99 16.14
C PRO A 358 -24.20 20.95 15.93
N ILE A 359 -25.33 20.67 16.61
CA ILE A 359 -26.51 21.54 16.61
C ILE A 359 -26.14 22.94 17.11
N TYR A 360 -25.26 23.00 18.11
CA TYR A 360 -24.77 24.23 18.69
C TYR A 360 -23.26 24.18 18.85
N LEU A 361 -22.57 25.17 18.28
CA LEU A 361 -21.12 25.37 18.44
C LEU A 361 -20.90 26.63 19.27
N ASN A 362 -20.59 26.45 20.55
CA ASN A 362 -20.42 27.57 21.48
C ASN A 362 -18.96 28.00 21.54
N LYS A 363 -18.68 29.25 21.17
CA LYS A 363 -17.35 29.83 21.37
C LYS A 363 -17.45 31.29 21.79
N LYS A 364 -16.77 31.61 22.90
CA LYS A 364 -16.61 32.98 23.38
C LYS A 364 -15.38 33.61 22.74
N LEU A 365 -15.57 34.73 22.06
CA LEU A 365 -14.44 35.54 21.59
C LEU A 365 -13.92 36.40 22.75
N ALA A 366 -12.60 36.52 22.85
CA ALA A 366 -11.98 37.42 23.80
C ALA A 366 -12.47 38.87 23.55
N GLY A 367 -12.97 39.54 24.59
CA GLY A 367 -13.39 40.94 24.52
C GLY A 367 -14.88 41.23 24.30
N LYS A 368 -15.76 40.23 24.07
CA LYS A 368 -17.23 40.45 24.01
C LYS A 368 -17.90 40.15 25.36
N LYS A 369 -18.74 41.07 25.86
CA LYS A 369 -19.56 40.90 27.09
C LYS A 369 -20.62 39.80 26.88
N ILE A 370 -20.91 39.05 27.95
CA ILE A 370 -21.98 38.05 28.00
C ILE A 370 -23.30 38.80 28.24
N PHE A 371 -24.33 38.47 27.45
CA PHE A 371 -25.73 38.82 27.76
C PHE A 371 -26.46 37.55 28.17
#